data_AF-A0AAV2H4M4-F1
#
_entry.id   AF-A0AAV2H4M4-F1
#
_cell.length_a   1.000
_cell.length_b   1.000
_cell.length_c   1.000
_cell.angle_alpha   90.00
_cell.angle_beta   90.00
_cell.angle_gamma   90.00
#
_symmetry.space_group_name_H-M   'P 1'
#
loop_
_entity.id
_entity.type
_entity.pdbx_description
1 polymer ?
#
loop_
_entity_poly.entity_id
_entity_poly.type
_entity_poly.pdbx_seq_one_letter_code
_entity_poly.pdbx_strand_id
1 'polypeptide(L)'
;MWFLSSQSRGEGEYAKHLNLWSSSQHLLSVTSVDRHRKKSYGNIQRMRQEIALNVENTSLSNFRAFEASTWWFDNMTSFLNILFEIQNELATDIASSLEEASRSSSKDISISITLVCVFILLAPVIVISVRVLLLDIQKYAHSLSEQTKELNQERKRAESLLYQMLPEQVAKQLKENSTVPAESYDDVTIFFSDIVGFTTIAASCSPLEVVALLNNLYTCFDRRLELYDVYKVETIGDAYMVSSGVPKRNGRKHVTQIATMALDLAHHANHIGITHIPDKFLSLRAGVHTGAVVAGVVGSKMPRYCLFGDTVNTASRMESTGKADRIQVSTATCSALETLGCYTLECRGHVEIKGKGIMETYWLMDKTGFEVGFPCIPGCEKFNEVQASRIYAMDGIHTVPSINFEKQT
;
A
#
# COMPACT_ATOMS: atom_id res chain seq x y z
N MET A 1 -24.58 -7.57 -34.35
CA MET A 1 -24.88 -8.50 -35.47
C MET A 1 -26.34 -8.36 -35.92
N TRP A 2 -26.84 -7.12 -36.10
CA TRP A 2 -28.20 -6.83 -36.59
C TRP A 2 -28.30 -5.46 -37.29
N PHE A 3 -27.16 -4.88 -37.70
CA PHE A 3 -27.10 -3.55 -38.35
C PHE A 3 -26.24 -3.56 -39.63
N LEU A 4 -25.74 -4.74 -40.03
CA LEU A 4 -24.85 -4.92 -41.19
C LEU A 4 -25.50 -5.69 -42.34
N SER A 5 -26.80 -6.01 -42.28
CA SER A 5 -27.46 -6.79 -43.34
C SER A 5 -28.50 -6.05 -44.17
N SER A 6 -28.79 -4.76 -43.90
CA SER A 6 -29.78 -4.00 -44.70
C SER A 6 -29.19 -2.90 -45.57
N GLN A 7 -27.91 -2.52 -45.39
CA GLN A 7 -27.35 -1.37 -46.09
C GLN A 7 -26.40 -1.73 -47.25
N SER A 8 -25.91 -2.98 -47.32
CA SER A 8 -24.99 -3.41 -48.38
C SER A 8 -25.67 -3.93 -49.66
N ARG A 9 -27.00 -3.91 -49.75
CA ARG A 9 -27.77 -4.39 -50.91
C ARG A 9 -28.54 -3.31 -51.65
N GLY A 10 -28.62 -2.09 -51.10
CA GLY A 10 -29.44 -1.00 -51.64
C GLY A 10 -28.68 0.10 -52.37
N GLU A 11 -27.38 0.27 -52.15
CA GLU A 11 -26.67 1.49 -52.62
C GLU A 11 -25.73 1.24 -53.80
N GLY A 12 -25.41 -0.03 -54.12
CA GLY A 12 -24.44 -0.38 -55.17
C GLY A 12 -24.97 -0.53 -56.60
N GLU A 13 -26.25 -0.89 -56.79
CA GLU A 13 -26.84 -1.13 -58.12
C GLU A 13 -27.67 0.06 -58.65
N TYR A 14 -28.24 0.88 -57.77
CA TYR A 14 -29.10 1.99 -58.17
C TYR A 14 -28.31 3.19 -58.74
N ALA A 15 -27.11 3.47 -58.22
CA ALA A 15 -26.30 4.61 -58.67
C ALA A 15 -25.64 4.41 -60.05
N LYS A 16 -25.41 3.15 -60.48
CA LYS A 16 -24.82 2.85 -61.80
C LYS A 16 -25.86 2.74 -62.91
N HIS A 17 -27.11 2.37 -62.60
CA HIS A 17 -28.18 2.30 -63.60
C HIS A 17 -28.88 3.64 -63.88
N LEU A 18 -28.96 4.56 -62.90
CA LEU A 18 -29.65 5.84 -63.10
C LEU A 18 -28.87 6.88 -63.92
N ASN A 19 -27.54 6.93 -63.83
CA ASN A 19 -26.74 7.95 -64.52
C ASN A 19 -26.50 7.66 -66.02
N LEU A 20 -26.77 6.43 -66.50
CA LEU A 20 -26.72 6.06 -67.92
C LEU A 20 -28.09 6.17 -68.62
N TRP A 21 -29.19 6.15 -67.86
CA TRP A 21 -30.55 6.20 -68.41
C TRP A 21 -31.10 7.62 -68.57
N SER A 22 -30.75 8.58 -67.69
CA SER A 22 -31.27 9.95 -67.79
C SER A 22 -30.67 10.75 -68.96
N SER A 23 -29.36 10.61 -69.20
CA SER A 23 -28.68 11.26 -70.33
C SER A 23 -29.12 10.68 -71.69
N SER A 24 -29.48 9.39 -71.73
CA SER A 24 -29.92 8.72 -72.97
C SER A 24 -31.36 9.08 -73.34
N GLN A 25 -32.26 9.26 -72.37
CA GLN A 25 -33.66 9.63 -72.66
C GLN A 25 -33.82 11.09 -73.11
N HIS A 26 -33.02 12.02 -72.57
CA HIS A 26 -33.04 13.42 -73.00
C HIS A 26 -32.55 13.59 -74.46
N LEU A 27 -31.48 12.90 -74.83
CA LEU A 27 -31.00 12.93 -76.22
C LEU A 27 -32.00 12.28 -77.18
N LEU A 28 -32.68 11.20 -76.78
CA LEU A 28 -33.65 10.50 -77.65
C LEU A 28 -34.99 11.24 -77.80
N SER A 29 -35.51 11.91 -76.76
CA SER A 29 -36.74 12.70 -76.87
C SER A 29 -36.54 13.97 -77.68
N VAL A 30 -35.45 14.72 -77.42
CA VAL A 30 -35.13 15.95 -78.16
C VAL A 30 -34.80 15.63 -79.63
N THR A 31 -34.03 14.57 -79.90
CA THR A 31 -33.68 14.20 -81.29
C THR A 31 -34.85 13.59 -82.06
N SER A 32 -35.77 12.87 -81.41
CA SER A 32 -36.97 12.34 -82.08
C SER A 32 -37.98 13.43 -82.42
N VAL A 33 -38.17 14.40 -81.52
CA VAL A 33 -39.00 15.59 -81.74
C VAL A 33 -38.41 16.47 -82.86
N ASP A 34 -37.10 16.72 -82.85
CA ASP A 34 -36.42 17.47 -83.92
C ASP A 34 -36.49 16.76 -85.29
N ARG A 35 -36.45 15.43 -85.30
CA ARG A 35 -36.59 14.62 -86.52
C ARG A 35 -38.00 14.73 -87.09
N HIS A 36 -39.03 14.64 -86.25
CA HIS A 36 -40.42 14.83 -86.68
C HIS A 36 -40.71 16.27 -87.11
N ARG A 37 -40.09 17.26 -86.46
CA ARG A 37 -40.13 18.68 -86.84
C ARG A 37 -39.60 18.92 -88.25
N LYS A 38 -38.34 18.52 -88.52
CA LYS A 38 -37.73 18.70 -89.86
C LYS A 38 -38.58 18.06 -90.96
N LYS A 39 -39.21 16.92 -90.66
CA LYS A 39 -40.12 16.23 -91.58
C LYS A 39 -41.44 16.99 -91.79
N SER A 40 -42.11 17.46 -90.73
CA SER A 40 -43.37 18.22 -90.84
C SER A 40 -43.19 19.58 -91.53
N TYR A 41 -42.15 20.33 -91.15
CA TYR A 41 -41.81 21.60 -91.81
C TYR A 41 -41.50 21.40 -93.29
N GLY A 42 -40.70 20.39 -93.63
CA GLY A 42 -40.39 20.04 -95.01
C GLY A 42 -41.63 19.65 -95.81
N ASN A 43 -42.58 18.92 -95.22
CA ASN A 43 -43.83 18.53 -95.87
C ASN A 43 -44.74 19.75 -96.12
N ILE A 44 -44.89 20.64 -95.13
CA ILE A 44 -45.68 21.87 -95.28
C ILE A 44 -45.07 22.78 -96.34
N GLN A 45 -43.75 22.95 -96.36
CA GLN A 45 -43.06 23.74 -97.38
C GLN A 45 -43.19 23.13 -98.78
N ARG A 46 -43.12 21.80 -98.90
CA ARG A 46 -43.34 21.11 -100.18
C ARG A 46 -44.78 21.30 -100.66
N MET A 47 -45.79 21.14 -99.80
CA MET A 47 -47.19 21.40 -100.16
C MET A 47 -47.42 22.86 -100.57
N ARG A 48 -46.76 23.81 -99.90
CA ARG A 48 -46.79 25.23 -100.26
C ARG A 48 -46.19 25.49 -101.64
N GLN A 49 -45.08 24.82 -101.97
CA GLN A 49 -44.43 24.90 -103.28
C GLN A 49 -45.28 24.25 -104.39
N GLU A 50 -45.88 23.09 -104.13
CA GLU A 50 -46.78 22.42 -105.08
C GLU A 50 -48.01 23.27 -105.40
N ILE A 51 -48.58 23.93 -104.38
CA ILE A 51 -49.71 24.86 -104.56
C ILE A 51 -49.28 26.13 -105.30
N ALA A 52 -48.08 26.66 -105.05
CA ALA A 52 -47.52 27.79 -105.80
C ALA A 52 -47.28 27.46 -107.29
N LEU A 53 -46.76 26.27 -107.59
CA LEU A 53 -46.52 25.81 -108.96
C LEU A 53 -47.83 25.55 -109.74
N ASN A 54 -48.88 25.08 -109.06
CA ASN A 54 -50.19 24.88 -109.69
C ASN A 54 -50.91 26.20 -110.05
N VAL A 55 -50.53 27.33 -109.44
CA VAL A 55 -51.09 28.66 -109.74
C VAL A 55 -50.56 29.24 -111.05
N GLU A 56 -49.32 28.93 -111.46
CA GLU A 56 -48.74 29.44 -112.71
C GLU A 56 -49.49 28.97 -113.98
N ASN A 57 -50.36 27.94 -113.87
CA ASN A 57 -50.98 27.29 -115.01
C ASN A 57 -52.50 27.50 -115.16
N THR A 58 -53.21 28.37 -114.41
CA THR A 58 -54.69 28.47 -114.56
C THR A 58 -55.37 29.75 -114.01
N SER A 59 -56.62 29.98 -114.47
CA SER A 59 -57.52 31.17 -114.38
C SER A 59 -57.72 31.91 -113.05
N LEU A 60 -58.18 33.18 -113.16
CA LEU A 60 -58.41 34.22 -112.14
C LEU A 60 -59.14 33.82 -110.83
N SER A 61 -59.96 32.76 -110.82
CA SER A 61 -60.70 32.29 -109.63
C SER A 61 -59.82 31.53 -108.61
N ASN A 62 -58.68 30.98 -109.04
CA ASN A 62 -57.78 30.19 -108.19
C ASN A 62 -56.87 31.06 -107.31
N PHE A 63 -56.72 32.35 -107.66
CA PHE A 63 -55.83 33.29 -106.96
C PHE A 63 -56.29 33.56 -105.51
N ARG A 64 -57.60 33.72 -105.27
CA ARG A 64 -58.13 33.93 -103.89
C ARG A 64 -58.02 32.67 -103.03
N ALA A 65 -58.16 31.48 -103.62
CA ALA A 65 -57.97 30.21 -102.92
C ALA A 65 -56.50 29.98 -102.55
N PHE A 66 -55.57 30.46 -103.39
CA PHE A 66 -54.13 30.46 -103.11
C PHE A 66 -53.75 31.39 -101.95
N GLU A 67 -54.25 32.62 -101.92
CA GLU A 67 -54.04 33.54 -100.79
C GLU A 67 -54.57 32.94 -99.47
N ALA A 68 -55.77 32.33 -99.49
CA ALA A 68 -56.31 31.65 -98.31
C ALA A 68 -55.49 30.44 -97.86
N SER A 69 -54.99 29.64 -98.81
CA SER A 69 -54.15 28.46 -98.54
C SER A 69 -52.77 28.85 -97.98
N THR A 70 -52.10 29.83 -98.59
CA THR A 70 -50.81 30.34 -98.11
C THR A 70 -50.93 30.97 -96.73
N TRP A 71 -52.00 31.72 -96.48
CA TRP A 71 -52.33 32.26 -95.17
C TRP A 71 -52.55 31.16 -94.12
N TRP A 72 -53.25 30.07 -94.47
CA TRP A 72 -53.42 28.92 -93.58
C TRP A 72 -52.08 28.25 -93.25
N PHE A 73 -51.21 28.03 -94.25
CA PHE A 73 -49.89 27.45 -94.03
C PHE A 73 -48.98 28.35 -93.19
N ASP A 74 -49.01 29.67 -93.38
CA ASP A 74 -48.24 30.62 -92.58
C ASP A 74 -48.71 30.63 -91.12
N ASN A 75 -50.02 30.61 -90.89
CA ASN A 75 -50.57 30.48 -89.54
C ASN A 75 -50.20 29.13 -88.89
N MET A 76 -50.31 28.02 -89.63
CA MET A 76 -49.92 26.71 -89.10
C MET A 76 -48.42 26.61 -88.79
N THR A 77 -47.58 27.23 -89.62
CA THR A 77 -46.13 27.34 -89.37
C THR A 77 -45.86 28.18 -88.12
N SER A 78 -46.57 29.30 -87.95
CA SER A 78 -46.49 30.14 -86.75
C SER A 78 -46.91 29.39 -85.48
N PHE A 79 -48.05 28.70 -85.50
CA PHE A 79 -48.51 27.87 -84.36
C PHE A 79 -47.50 26.77 -84.01
N LEU A 80 -46.92 26.09 -85.01
CA LEU A 80 -45.90 25.05 -84.77
C LEU A 80 -44.60 25.63 -84.20
N ASN A 81 -44.21 26.84 -84.60
CA ASN A 81 -43.06 27.52 -84.01
C ASN A 81 -43.32 27.89 -82.54
N ILE A 82 -44.48 28.50 -82.24
CA ILE A 82 -44.83 28.91 -80.88
C ILE A 82 -44.93 27.69 -79.94
N LEU A 83 -45.58 26.60 -80.37
CA LEU A 83 -45.66 25.38 -79.56
C LEU A 83 -44.28 24.78 -79.26
N PHE A 84 -43.35 24.88 -80.20
CA PHE A 84 -41.99 24.39 -80.03
C PHE A 84 -41.14 25.28 -79.13
N GLU A 85 -41.33 26.60 -79.23
CA GLU A 85 -40.69 27.58 -78.33
C GLU A 85 -41.11 27.32 -76.89
N ILE A 86 -42.42 27.17 -76.64
CA ILE A 86 -42.98 26.78 -75.34
C ILE A 86 -42.42 25.42 -74.88
N GLN A 87 -42.36 24.43 -75.78
CA GLN A 87 -41.85 23.11 -75.42
C GLN A 87 -40.36 23.14 -75.03
N ASN A 88 -39.54 23.90 -75.75
CA ASN A 88 -38.12 24.03 -75.43
C ASN A 88 -37.91 24.81 -74.13
N GLU A 89 -38.66 25.88 -73.92
CA GLU A 89 -38.58 26.67 -72.69
C GLU A 89 -38.95 25.81 -71.48
N LEU A 90 -40.05 25.06 -71.56
CA LEU A 90 -40.44 24.09 -70.53
C LEU A 90 -39.39 22.99 -70.33
N ALA A 91 -38.80 22.47 -71.40
CA ALA A 91 -37.76 21.45 -71.30
C ALA A 91 -36.50 21.98 -70.61
N THR A 92 -36.11 23.22 -70.88
CA THR A 92 -34.98 23.88 -70.21
C THR A 92 -35.27 24.21 -68.76
N ASP A 93 -36.50 24.62 -68.44
CA ASP A 93 -36.93 24.96 -67.08
C ASP A 93 -37.04 23.71 -66.19
N ILE A 94 -37.57 22.61 -66.74
CA ILE A 94 -37.60 21.30 -66.07
C ILE A 94 -36.17 20.78 -65.87
N ALA A 95 -35.29 20.88 -66.89
CA ALA A 95 -33.92 20.39 -66.80
C ALA A 95 -33.11 21.15 -65.73
N SER A 96 -33.21 22.48 -65.70
CA SER A 96 -32.54 23.31 -64.70
C SER A 96 -33.09 23.09 -63.28
N SER A 97 -34.42 23.01 -63.12
CA SER A 97 -35.05 22.68 -61.84
C SER A 97 -34.64 21.30 -61.32
N LEU A 98 -34.52 20.30 -62.20
CA LEU A 98 -34.07 18.95 -61.84
C LEU A 98 -32.59 18.93 -61.46
N GLU A 99 -31.74 19.68 -62.18
CA GLU A 99 -30.31 19.79 -61.88
C GLU A 99 -30.06 20.52 -60.55
N GLU A 100 -30.82 21.58 -60.25
CA GLU A 100 -30.77 22.28 -58.96
C GLU A 100 -31.24 21.39 -57.80
N ALA A 101 -32.36 20.69 -57.96
CA ALA A 101 -32.87 19.76 -56.95
C ALA A 101 -31.91 18.58 -56.70
N SER A 102 -31.31 18.02 -57.76
CA SER A 102 -30.30 16.95 -57.68
C SER A 102 -29.02 17.42 -56.98
N ARG A 103 -28.59 18.65 -57.27
CA ARG A 103 -27.39 19.26 -56.66
C ARG A 103 -27.60 19.60 -55.18
N SER A 104 -28.81 19.97 -54.77
CA SER A 104 -29.15 20.19 -53.35
C SER A 104 -29.04 18.89 -52.56
N SER A 105 -29.66 17.81 -53.04
CA SER A 105 -29.64 16.50 -52.36
C SER A 105 -28.21 15.91 -52.27
N SER A 106 -27.40 16.09 -53.32
CA SER A 106 -26.01 15.61 -53.31
C SER A 106 -25.12 16.32 -52.27
N LYS A 107 -25.36 17.60 -51.98
CA LYS A 107 -24.61 18.35 -50.95
C LYS A 107 -24.94 17.86 -49.55
N ASP A 108 -26.21 17.63 -49.26
CA ASP A 108 -26.66 17.18 -47.92
C ASP A 108 -26.14 15.77 -47.60
N ILE A 109 -26.16 14.87 -48.59
CA ILE A 109 -25.57 13.53 -48.48
C ILE A 109 -24.06 13.61 -48.28
N SER A 110 -23.37 14.48 -49.03
CA SER A 110 -21.92 14.67 -48.91
C SER A 110 -21.51 15.15 -47.52
N ILE A 111 -22.20 16.15 -46.96
CA ILE A 111 -21.92 16.66 -45.60
C ILE A 111 -22.11 15.56 -44.56
N SER A 112 -23.19 14.79 -44.68
CA SER A 112 -23.51 13.69 -43.77
C SER A 112 -22.45 12.59 -43.78
N ILE A 113 -22.00 12.16 -44.96
CA ILE A 113 -20.91 11.17 -45.11
C ILE A 113 -19.62 11.70 -44.49
N THR A 114 -19.30 12.98 -44.72
CA THR A 114 -18.07 13.60 -44.20
C THR A 114 -18.06 13.62 -42.67
N LEU A 115 -19.19 13.96 -42.04
CA LEU A 115 -19.35 13.93 -40.58
C LEU A 115 -19.23 12.51 -40.01
N VAL A 116 -19.83 11.52 -40.67
CA VAL A 116 -19.74 10.11 -40.24
C VAL A 116 -18.30 9.62 -40.33
N CYS A 117 -17.58 9.93 -41.42
CA CYS A 117 -16.17 9.59 -41.55
C CYS A 117 -15.32 10.22 -40.44
N VAL A 118 -15.54 11.50 -40.12
CA VAL A 118 -14.84 12.18 -39.01
C VAL A 118 -15.15 11.50 -37.67
N PHE A 119 -16.41 11.14 -37.42
CA PHE A 119 -16.80 10.43 -36.20
C PHE A 119 -16.14 9.04 -36.08
N ILE A 120 -16.14 8.27 -37.18
CA ILE A 120 -15.50 6.95 -37.26
C ILE A 120 -13.98 7.06 -37.03
N LEU A 121 -13.34 8.16 -37.43
CA LEU A 121 -11.92 8.40 -37.21
C LEU A 121 -11.61 8.88 -35.77
N LEU A 122 -12.46 9.73 -35.19
CA LEU A 122 -12.26 10.28 -33.85
C LEU A 122 -12.56 9.27 -32.74
N ALA A 123 -13.61 8.47 -32.89
CA ALA A 123 -14.03 7.48 -31.90
C ALA A 123 -12.90 6.52 -31.46
N PRO A 124 -12.16 5.84 -32.36
CA PRO A 124 -11.07 4.95 -31.95
C PRO A 124 -9.91 5.71 -31.29
N VAL A 125 -9.61 6.94 -31.74
CA VAL A 125 -8.57 7.78 -31.13
C VAL A 125 -8.91 8.11 -29.68
N ILE A 126 -10.15 8.52 -29.42
CA ILE A 126 -10.63 8.83 -28.05
C ILE A 126 -10.59 7.56 -27.18
N VAL A 127 -11.08 6.44 -27.69
CA VAL A 127 -11.08 5.16 -26.93
C VAL A 127 -9.66 4.71 -26.61
N ILE A 128 -8.71 4.83 -27.55
CA ILE A 128 -7.31 4.49 -27.32
C ILE A 128 -6.70 5.44 -26.28
N SER A 129 -6.93 6.75 -26.41
CA SER A 129 -6.42 7.76 -25.46
C SER A 129 -6.91 7.52 -24.04
N VAL A 130 -8.21 7.27 -23.85
CA VAL A 130 -8.80 6.96 -22.55
C VAL A 130 -8.23 5.66 -21.98
N ARG A 131 -8.05 4.62 -22.80
CA ARG A 131 -7.45 3.35 -22.35
C ARG A 131 -6.02 3.55 -21.86
N VAL A 132 -5.19 4.29 -22.59
CA VAL A 132 -3.81 4.59 -22.18
C VAL A 132 -3.80 5.34 -20.85
N LEU A 133 -4.63 6.38 -20.71
CA LEU A 133 -4.74 7.16 -19.47
C LEU A 133 -5.16 6.27 -18.28
N LEU A 134 -6.15 5.40 -18.46
CA LEU A 134 -6.61 4.50 -17.38
C LEU A 134 -5.53 3.51 -16.96
N LEU A 135 -4.79 2.95 -17.92
CA LEU A 135 -3.68 2.04 -17.62
C LEU A 135 -2.56 2.77 -16.88
N ASP A 136 -2.24 3.99 -17.25
CA ASP A 136 -1.21 4.80 -16.59
C ASP A 136 -1.62 5.17 -15.16
N ILE A 137 -2.89 5.53 -14.94
CA ILE A 137 -3.43 5.77 -13.59
C ILE A 137 -3.35 4.50 -12.74
N GLN A 138 -3.69 3.33 -13.29
CA GLN A 138 -3.62 2.06 -12.56
C GLN A 138 -2.18 1.70 -12.20
N LYS A 139 -1.24 1.84 -13.15
CA LYS A 139 0.19 1.62 -12.91
C LYS A 139 0.73 2.57 -11.84
N TYR A 140 0.37 3.85 -11.92
CA TYR A 140 0.77 4.86 -10.95
C TYR A 140 0.20 4.54 -9.56
N ALA A 141 -1.08 4.18 -9.47
CA ALA A 141 -1.71 3.77 -8.21
C ALA A 141 -1.06 2.51 -7.62
N HIS A 142 -0.70 1.53 -8.46
CA HIS A 142 0.01 0.34 -8.02
C HIS A 142 1.41 0.68 -7.49
N SER A 143 2.18 1.47 -8.24
CA SER A 143 3.53 1.88 -7.84
C SER A 143 3.51 2.70 -6.55
N LEU A 144 2.55 3.62 -6.39
CA LEU A 144 2.34 4.34 -5.13
C LEU A 144 2.00 3.40 -3.97
N SER A 145 1.16 2.39 -4.20
CA SER A 145 0.80 1.40 -3.18
C SER A 145 2.01 0.57 -2.75
N GLU A 146 2.86 0.16 -3.69
CA GLU A 146 4.10 -0.56 -3.39
C GLU A 146 5.09 0.32 -2.60
N GLN A 147 5.36 1.54 -3.06
CA GLN A 147 6.21 2.49 -2.35
C GLN A 147 5.68 2.77 -0.94
N THR A 148 4.36 2.91 -0.79
CA THR A 148 3.73 3.12 0.52
C THR A 148 3.89 1.90 1.42
N LYS A 149 3.83 0.67 0.87
CA LYS A 149 4.08 -0.56 1.63
C LYS A 149 5.54 -0.66 2.07
N GLU A 150 6.48 -0.40 1.19
CA GLU A 150 7.92 -0.42 1.50
C GLU A 150 8.26 0.63 2.56
N LEU A 151 7.80 1.88 2.38
CA LEU A 151 7.96 2.95 3.35
C LEU A 151 7.39 2.56 4.73
N ASN A 152 6.21 1.93 4.77
CA ASN A 152 5.61 1.47 6.02
C ASN A 152 6.41 0.33 6.66
N GLN A 153 7.02 -0.57 5.88
CA GLN A 153 7.88 -1.63 6.42
C GLN A 153 9.18 -1.04 6.99
N GLU A 154 9.83 -0.14 6.27
CA GLU A 154 11.03 0.55 6.75
C GLU A 154 10.73 1.36 8.01
N ARG A 155 9.61 2.09 8.02
CA ARG A 155 9.13 2.83 9.19
C ARG A 155 8.92 1.91 10.39
N LYS A 156 8.27 0.76 10.22
CA LYS A 156 8.07 -0.23 11.30
C LYS A 156 9.39 -0.78 11.83
N ARG A 157 10.36 -1.05 10.95
CA ARG A 157 11.71 -1.50 11.35
C ARG A 157 12.42 -0.42 12.16
N ALA A 158 12.39 0.83 11.69
CA ALA A 158 12.97 1.96 12.41
C ALA A 158 12.31 2.20 13.78
N GLU A 159 10.98 2.14 13.85
CA GLU A 159 10.23 2.28 15.11
C GLU A 159 10.54 1.13 16.08
N SER A 160 10.63 -0.12 15.60
CA SER A 160 11.01 -1.27 16.43
C SER A 160 12.41 -1.12 17.04
N LEU A 161 13.39 -0.69 16.24
CA LEU A 161 14.74 -0.42 16.74
C LEU A 161 14.77 0.71 17.78
N LEU A 162 13.99 1.76 17.56
CA LEU A 162 13.87 2.87 18.52
C LEU A 162 13.29 2.39 19.87
N TYR A 163 12.27 1.54 19.85
CA TYR A 163 11.67 0.98 21.07
C TYR A 163 12.55 -0.04 21.79
N GLN A 164 13.52 -0.65 21.10
CA GLN A 164 14.54 -1.50 21.74
C GLN A 164 15.58 -0.66 22.51
N MET A 165 15.85 0.57 22.08
CA MET A 165 16.83 1.45 22.70
C MET A 165 16.22 2.36 23.79
N LEU A 166 14.95 2.75 23.62
CA LEU A 166 14.28 3.69 24.51
C LEU A 166 12.88 3.19 24.89
N PRO A 167 12.39 3.53 26.09
CA PRO A 167 11.04 3.19 26.46
C PRO A 167 10.01 3.83 25.51
N GLU A 168 8.90 3.11 25.24
CA GLU A 168 7.91 3.50 24.22
C GLU A 168 7.36 4.93 24.41
N GLN A 169 7.08 5.32 25.65
CA GLN A 169 6.56 6.66 25.97
C GLN A 169 7.55 7.76 25.59
N VAL A 170 8.84 7.54 25.89
CA VAL A 170 9.94 8.46 25.59
C VAL A 170 10.19 8.53 24.08
N ALA A 171 10.20 7.37 23.41
CA ALA A 171 10.38 7.27 21.97
C ALA A 171 9.26 8.00 21.19
N LYS A 172 8.00 7.92 21.64
CA LYS A 172 6.87 8.65 21.03
C LYS A 172 7.05 10.17 21.14
N GLN A 173 7.41 10.68 22.32
CA GLN A 173 7.65 12.10 22.53
C GLN A 173 8.81 12.64 21.69
N LEU A 174 9.90 11.87 21.58
CA LEU A 174 11.03 12.23 20.71
C LEU A 174 10.64 12.26 19.23
N LYS A 175 9.77 11.34 18.79
CA LYS A 175 9.25 11.32 17.41
C LYS A 175 8.42 12.56 17.07
N GLU A 176 7.77 13.15 18.07
CA GLU A 176 7.00 14.39 17.94
C GLU A 176 7.89 15.65 18.03
N ASN A 177 9.23 15.49 17.99
CA ASN A 177 10.22 16.57 18.21
C ASN A 177 10.01 17.33 19.53
N SER A 178 9.39 16.68 20.52
CA SER A 178 9.14 17.26 21.83
C SER A 178 10.33 17.00 22.75
N THR A 179 10.62 17.96 23.62
CA THR A 179 11.57 17.73 24.72
C THR A 179 10.93 16.78 25.74
N VAL A 180 11.67 15.77 26.18
CA VAL A 180 11.22 14.85 27.23
C VAL A 180 11.63 15.44 28.57
N PRO A 181 10.71 16.05 29.35
CA PRO A 181 11.07 16.61 30.64
C PRO A 181 11.48 15.49 31.60
N ALA A 182 12.36 15.82 32.54
CA ALA A 182 12.63 14.92 33.64
C ALA A 182 11.39 14.79 34.53
N GLU A 183 11.06 13.55 34.93
CA GLU A 183 9.91 13.23 35.78
C GLU A 183 10.42 12.66 37.12
N SER A 184 9.79 13.08 38.22
CA SER A 184 10.05 12.55 39.55
C SER A 184 9.08 11.40 39.85
N TYR A 185 9.61 10.26 40.28
CA TYR A 185 8.87 9.06 40.67
C TYR A 185 9.09 8.82 42.16
N ASP A 186 8.00 8.72 42.92
CA ASP A 186 8.06 8.64 44.38
C ASP A 186 8.49 7.26 44.87
N ASP A 187 8.04 6.20 44.19
CA ASP A 187 8.33 4.81 44.53
C ASP A 187 8.80 4.03 43.30
N VAL A 188 10.08 3.65 43.32
CA VAL A 188 10.72 2.82 42.30
C VAL A 188 11.60 1.80 43.00
N THR A 189 11.54 0.54 42.57
CA THR A 189 12.46 -0.49 43.05
C THR A 189 13.56 -0.72 42.01
N ILE A 190 14.81 -0.66 42.46
CA ILE A 190 16.00 -0.83 41.63
C ILE A 190 16.75 -2.08 42.08
N PHE A 191 17.12 -2.89 41.11
CA PHE A 191 17.99 -4.04 41.22
C PHE A 191 19.35 -3.74 40.57
N PHE A 192 20.41 -4.06 41.29
CA PHE A 192 21.76 -4.14 40.77
C PHE A 192 22.27 -5.57 40.98
N SER A 193 22.95 -6.13 39.98
CA SER A 193 23.75 -7.32 40.16
C SER A 193 25.13 -7.17 39.57
N ASP A 194 26.07 -7.94 40.12
CA ASP A 194 27.44 -8.03 39.64
C ASP A 194 27.92 -9.48 39.69
N ILE A 195 28.89 -9.81 38.83
CA ILE A 195 29.48 -11.13 38.73
C ILE A 195 30.58 -11.28 39.78
N VAL A 196 30.42 -12.25 40.66
CA VAL A 196 31.40 -12.50 41.73
C VAL A 196 32.72 -12.96 41.13
N GLY A 197 33.77 -12.16 41.34
CA GLY A 197 35.12 -12.49 40.88
C GLY A 197 35.33 -12.29 39.38
N PHE A 198 34.52 -11.45 38.72
CA PHE A 198 34.64 -11.15 37.29
C PHE A 198 36.06 -10.73 36.89
N THR A 199 36.72 -9.86 37.66
CA THR A 199 38.09 -9.41 37.37
C THR A 199 39.07 -10.57 37.26
N THR A 200 38.95 -11.57 38.14
CA THR A 200 39.80 -12.77 38.12
C THR A 200 39.48 -13.64 36.92
N ILE A 201 38.20 -13.82 36.60
CA ILE A 201 37.76 -14.58 35.42
C ILE A 201 38.28 -13.90 34.14
N ALA A 202 38.07 -12.60 34.01
CA ALA A 202 38.50 -11.81 32.87
C ALA A 202 40.02 -11.76 32.70
N ALA A 203 40.79 -11.82 33.80
CA ALA A 203 42.26 -11.92 33.75
C ALA A 203 42.75 -13.30 33.27
N SER A 204 41.95 -14.34 33.46
CA SER A 204 42.29 -15.73 33.09
C SER A 204 41.76 -16.17 31.72
N CYS A 205 40.88 -15.39 31.11
CA CYS A 205 40.26 -15.69 29.81
C CYS A 205 40.77 -14.73 28.73
N SER A 206 40.71 -15.15 27.48
CA SER A 206 40.94 -14.23 26.36
C SER A 206 39.77 -13.24 26.24
N PRO A 207 39.99 -12.04 25.66
CA PRO A 207 38.92 -11.05 25.50
C PRO A 207 37.70 -11.58 24.73
N LEU A 208 37.91 -12.45 23.73
CA LEU A 208 36.82 -13.04 22.94
C LEU A 208 35.93 -13.94 23.81
N GLU A 209 36.54 -14.69 24.72
CA GLU A 209 35.87 -15.61 25.62
C GLU A 209 35.08 -14.85 26.70
N VAL A 210 35.63 -13.75 27.22
CA VAL A 210 34.91 -12.85 28.15
C VAL A 210 33.67 -12.27 27.48
N VAL A 211 33.78 -11.82 26.23
CA VAL A 211 32.64 -11.31 25.46
C VAL A 211 31.58 -12.39 25.24
N ALA A 212 31.99 -13.61 24.90
CA ALA A 212 31.05 -14.73 24.75
C ALA A 212 30.32 -15.07 26.07
N LEU A 213 31.04 -15.07 27.19
CA LEU A 213 30.48 -15.29 28.53
C LEU A 213 29.43 -14.22 28.89
N LEU A 214 29.77 -12.94 28.72
CA LEU A 214 28.86 -11.83 29.00
C LEU A 214 27.63 -11.86 28.07
N ASN A 215 27.82 -12.14 26.78
CA ASN A 215 26.70 -12.26 25.85
C ASN A 215 25.75 -13.39 26.23
N ASN A 216 26.28 -14.54 26.68
CA ASN A 216 25.46 -15.66 27.13
C ASN A 216 24.65 -15.30 28.39
N LEU A 217 25.30 -14.65 29.36
CA LEU A 217 24.64 -14.17 30.59
C LEU A 217 23.54 -13.16 30.27
N TYR A 218 23.86 -12.09 29.53
CA TYR A 218 22.89 -11.04 29.21
C TYR A 218 21.76 -11.52 28.31
N THR A 219 22.03 -12.43 27.36
CA THR A 219 20.96 -13.02 26.55
C THR A 219 20.02 -13.89 27.40
N CYS A 220 20.54 -14.63 28.37
CA CYS A 220 19.72 -15.36 29.32
C CYS A 220 18.86 -14.38 30.15
N PHE A 221 19.47 -13.32 30.66
CA PHE A 221 18.80 -12.34 31.51
C PHE A 221 17.73 -11.57 30.77
N ASP A 222 18.05 -11.03 29.59
CA ASP A 222 17.13 -10.25 28.77
C ASP A 222 15.87 -11.07 28.40
N ARG A 223 16.00 -12.39 28.17
CA ARG A 223 14.85 -13.29 27.97
C ARG A 223 13.99 -13.45 29.22
N ARG A 224 14.60 -13.52 30.41
CA ARG A 224 13.84 -13.59 31.67
C ARG A 224 13.13 -12.27 31.96
N LEU A 225 13.74 -11.13 31.64
CA LEU A 225 13.16 -9.80 31.84
C LEU A 225 11.83 -9.62 31.11
N GLU A 226 11.64 -10.24 29.94
CA GLU A 226 10.37 -10.18 29.19
C GLU A 226 9.15 -10.72 29.98
N LEU A 227 9.39 -11.53 31.02
CA LEU A 227 8.33 -12.10 31.86
C LEU A 227 7.86 -11.15 32.98
N TYR A 228 8.58 -10.05 33.20
CA TYR A 228 8.36 -9.12 34.30
C TYR A 228 8.10 -7.70 33.80
N ASP A 229 7.33 -6.93 34.56
CA ASP A 229 7.11 -5.49 34.29
C ASP A 229 8.30 -4.68 34.81
N VAL A 230 9.40 -4.73 34.06
CA VAL A 230 10.70 -4.14 34.43
C VAL A 230 11.36 -3.44 33.23
N TYR A 231 12.19 -2.46 33.52
CA TYR A 231 12.98 -1.69 32.55
C TYR A 231 14.47 -1.86 32.83
N LYS A 232 15.19 -2.36 31.82
CA LYS A 232 16.66 -2.48 31.81
C LYS A 232 17.28 -1.11 31.64
N VAL A 233 18.20 -0.76 32.54
CA VAL A 233 18.91 0.52 32.51
C VAL A 233 20.31 0.28 31.96
N GLU A 234 20.73 1.10 31.00
CA GLU A 234 22.10 1.03 30.48
C GLU A 234 23.11 1.44 31.55
N THR A 235 24.05 0.54 31.85
CA THR A 235 25.13 0.72 32.82
C THR A 235 26.50 0.60 32.17
N ILE A 236 27.52 1.00 32.92
CA ILE A 236 28.93 0.85 32.53
C ILE A 236 29.48 -0.40 33.25
N GLY A 237 30.05 -1.34 32.50
CA GLY A 237 30.75 -2.51 33.04
C GLY A 237 29.94 -3.81 33.00
N ASP A 238 30.22 -4.68 33.96
CA ASP A 238 29.60 -5.98 34.23
C ASP A 238 28.37 -5.91 35.14
N ALA A 239 28.11 -4.74 35.72
CA ALA A 239 26.93 -4.50 36.52
C ALA A 239 25.65 -4.51 35.66
N TYR A 240 24.67 -5.32 36.05
CA TYR A 240 23.37 -5.39 35.40
C TYR A 240 22.32 -4.66 36.25
N MET A 241 21.74 -3.58 35.70
CA MET A 241 20.78 -2.74 36.42
C MET A 241 19.40 -2.83 35.79
N VAL A 242 18.41 -3.05 36.65
CA VAL A 242 17.00 -3.16 36.26
C VAL A 242 16.16 -2.38 37.25
N SER A 243 15.10 -1.76 36.77
CA SER A 243 14.18 -0.96 37.58
C SER A 243 12.73 -1.30 37.28
N SER A 244 11.84 -1.11 38.23
CA SER A 244 10.38 -1.22 38.02
C SER A 244 9.67 -0.05 38.69
N GLY A 245 8.51 0.34 38.15
CA GLY A 245 7.82 1.58 38.49
C GLY A 245 8.20 2.76 37.59
N VAL A 246 9.16 2.55 36.69
CA VAL A 246 9.60 3.46 35.61
C VAL A 246 9.75 2.70 34.30
N PRO A 247 9.52 3.34 33.13
CA PRO A 247 8.95 4.68 32.97
C PRO A 247 7.45 4.75 33.33
N LYS A 248 6.78 3.59 33.41
CA LYS A 248 5.37 3.47 33.73
C LYS A 248 5.19 3.11 35.19
N ARG A 249 4.45 3.93 35.93
CA ARG A 249 4.07 3.66 37.32
C ARG A 249 3.17 2.43 37.39
N ASN A 250 3.49 1.49 38.28
CA ASN A 250 2.74 0.25 38.47
C ASN A 250 2.22 0.06 39.91
N GLY A 251 2.16 1.15 40.70
CA GLY A 251 1.80 1.10 42.12
C GLY A 251 2.77 0.21 42.89
N ARG A 252 2.35 -0.47 43.96
CA ARG A 252 3.26 -1.33 44.76
C ARG A 252 3.81 -2.58 44.05
N LYS A 253 3.42 -2.82 42.78
CA LYS A 253 3.86 -4.01 42.03
C LYS A 253 5.35 -3.99 41.72
N HIS A 254 5.99 -2.82 41.62
CA HIS A 254 7.41 -2.72 41.31
C HIS A 254 8.29 -3.56 42.25
N VAL A 255 7.94 -3.60 43.54
CA VAL A 255 8.68 -4.37 44.53
C VAL A 255 8.58 -5.88 44.26
N THR A 256 7.37 -6.36 43.98
CA THR A 256 7.08 -7.76 43.66
C THR A 256 7.76 -8.21 42.37
N GLN A 257 7.71 -7.36 41.33
CA GLN A 257 8.32 -7.64 40.03
C GLN A 257 9.83 -7.80 40.17
N ILE A 258 10.49 -6.85 40.84
CA ILE A 258 11.94 -6.92 41.05
C ILE A 258 12.34 -8.06 41.97
N ALA A 259 11.64 -8.28 43.09
CA ALA A 259 12.01 -9.35 44.03
C ALA A 259 11.86 -10.74 43.40
N THR A 260 10.79 -10.98 42.62
CA THR A 260 10.60 -12.25 41.92
C THR A 260 11.64 -12.43 40.82
N MET A 261 11.89 -11.38 40.02
CA MET A 261 12.92 -11.38 38.99
C MET A 261 14.31 -11.65 39.59
N ALA A 262 14.65 -11.03 40.72
CA ALA A 262 15.95 -11.21 41.36
C ALA A 262 16.20 -12.68 41.74
N LEU A 263 15.21 -13.36 42.31
CA LEU A 263 15.27 -14.80 42.63
C LEU A 263 15.46 -15.64 41.36
N ASP A 264 14.71 -15.32 40.30
CA ASP A 264 14.76 -16.00 39.02
C ASP A 264 16.12 -15.87 38.31
N LEU A 265 16.67 -14.65 38.28
CA LEU A 265 17.97 -14.37 37.70
C LEU A 265 19.11 -15.04 38.47
N ALA A 266 19.06 -15.00 39.81
CA ALA A 266 20.05 -15.66 40.66
C ALA A 266 20.05 -17.19 40.44
N HIS A 267 18.86 -17.79 40.29
CA HIS A 267 18.75 -19.22 39.97
C HIS A 267 19.37 -19.56 38.61
N HIS A 268 19.03 -18.80 37.55
CA HIS A 268 19.52 -19.09 36.21
C HIS A 268 21.02 -18.82 36.04
N ALA A 269 21.57 -17.82 36.73
CA ALA A 269 23.00 -17.53 36.66
C ALA A 269 23.87 -18.71 37.12
N ASN A 270 23.43 -19.43 38.16
CA ASN A 270 24.12 -20.62 38.68
C ASN A 270 24.12 -21.81 37.71
N HIS A 271 23.34 -21.75 36.63
CA HIS A 271 23.32 -22.78 35.57
C HIS A 271 24.22 -22.41 34.38
N ILE A 272 24.77 -21.20 34.36
CA ILE A 272 25.66 -20.74 33.30
C ILE A 272 27.08 -21.16 33.66
N GLY A 273 27.56 -22.21 33.01
CA GLY A 273 28.95 -22.69 33.13
C GLY A 273 29.94 -21.74 32.47
N ILE A 274 31.11 -21.58 33.08
CA ILE A 274 32.23 -20.84 32.49
C ILE A 274 32.96 -21.79 31.53
N THR A 275 32.81 -21.58 30.23
CA THR A 275 33.32 -22.48 29.16
C THR A 275 34.81 -22.81 29.28
N HIS A 276 35.62 -21.93 29.89
CA HIS A 276 37.07 -22.08 30.01
C HIS A 276 37.53 -22.62 31.36
N ILE A 277 36.62 -22.74 32.34
CA ILE A 277 36.91 -23.28 33.68
C ILE A 277 35.89 -24.40 33.95
N PRO A 278 36.25 -25.67 33.69
CA PRO A 278 35.35 -26.78 33.91
C PRO A 278 34.87 -26.82 35.38
N ASP A 279 33.60 -27.21 35.55
CA ASP A 279 32.91 -27.31 36.86
C ASP A 279 32.79 -26.00 37.65
N LYS A 280 33.01 -24.85 37.03
CA LYS A 280 32.76 -23.54 37.64
C LYS A 280 31.55 -22.85 36.98
N PHE A 281 30.57 -22.53 37.81
CA PHE A 281 29.39 -21.77 37.42
C PHE A 281 29.56 -20.29 37.79
N LEU A 282 28.85 -19.43 37.07
CA LEU A 282 28.74 -18.03 37.45
C LEU A 282 27.97 -17.92 38.76
N SER A 283 28.48 -17.07 39.65
CA SER A 283 27.80 -16.68 40.88
C SER A 283 27.54 -15.18 40.83
N LEU A 284 26.37 -14.79 41.28
CA LEU A 284 25.96 -13.39 41.30
C LEU A 284 25.79 -12.88 42.71
N ARG A 285 26.17 -11.62 42.91
CA ARG A 285 25.72 -10.84 44.05
C ARG A 285 24.69 -9.84 43.56
N ALA A 286 23.65 -9.61 44.34
CA ALA A 286 22.58 -8.70 43.98
C ALA A 286 22.19 -7.79 45.15
N GLY A 287 21.77 -6.58 44.80
CA GLY A 287 21.30 -5.55 45.72
C GLY A 287 20.00 -4.93 45.26
N VAL A 288 19.04 -4.77 46.17
CA VAL A 288 17.73 -4.18 45.88
C VAL A 288 17.39 -3.09 46.87
N HIS A 289 16.99 -1.93 46.35
CA HIS A 289 16.50 -0.81 47.14
C HIS A 289 15.27 -0.18 46.49
N THR A 290 14.36 0.31 47.34
CA THR A 290 13.12 0.98 46.93
C THR A 290 13.13 2.40 47.45
N GLY A 291 12.84 3.37 46.59
CA GLY A 291 12.77 4.78 46.95
C GLY A 291 12.52 5.68 45.75
N ALA A 292 12.51 7.00 45.99
CA ALA A 292 12.23 7.99 44.97
C ALA A 292 13.41 8.18 44.00
N VAL A 293 13.09 8.46 42.74
CA VAL A 293 14.08 8.77 41.69
C VAL A 293 13.57 9.84 40.74
N VAL A 294 14.49 10.53 40.09
CA VAL A 294 14.19 11.38 38.95
C VAL A 294 14.66 10.66 37.69
N ALA A 295 13.80 10.46 36.72
CA ALA A 295 14.15 9.83 35.46
C ALA A 295 14.00 10.81 34.29
N GLY A 296 14.90 10.74 33.32
CA GLY A 296 14.89 11.65 32.17
C GLY A 296 15.84 11.23 31.07
N VAL A 297 15.71 11.87 29.91
CA VAL A 297 16.59 11.62 28.76
C VAL A 297 17.81 12.53 28.82
N VAL A 298 18.99 11.92 28.73
CA VAL A 298 20.28 12.64 28.69
C VAL A 298 20.97 12.41 27.35
N GLY A 299 21.54 13.49 26.80
CA GLY A 299 22.27 13.48 25.53
C GLY A 299 21.39 13.85 24.34
N SER A 300 21.93 14.71 23.46
CA SER A 300 21.24 15.17 22.25
C SER A 300 21.47 14.26 21.04
N LYS A 301 22.69 13.73 20.89
CA LYS A 301 23.07 12.86 19.76
C LYS A 301 22.77 11.38 20.00
N MET A 302 22.97 10.92 21.25
CA MET A 302 22.69 9.55 21.69
C MET A 302 21.84 9.62 22.95
N PRO A 303 20.51 9.79 22.81
CA PRO A 303 19.61 9.92 23.95
C PRO A 303 19.60 8.63 24.76
N ARG A 304 19.77 8.75 26.08
CA ARG A 304 19.68 7.65 27.04
C ARG A 304 18.66 7.98 28.10
N TYR A 305 17.76 7.06 28.40
CA TYR A 305 16.86 7.21 29.53
C TYR A 305 17.59 6.79 30.81
N CYS A 306 17.87 7.76 31.68
CA CYS A 306 18.69 7.58 32.86
C CYS A 306 17.88 7.84 34.14
N LEU A 307 18.21 7.11 35.20
CA LEU A 307 17.68 7.33 36.54
C LEU A 307 18.72 8.07 37.38
N PHE A 308 18.25 9.06 38.12
CA PHE A 308 19.04 9.88 39.03
C PHE A 308 18.42 9.86 40.42
N GLY A 309 19.26 10.03 41.43
CA GLY A 309 18.83 10.14 42.81
C GLY A 309 19.60 9.21 43.73
N ASP A 310 19.38 9.42 45.02
CA ASP A 310 20.06 8.69 46.07
C ASP A 310 19.72 7.19 46.09
N THR A 311 18.52 6.83 45.63
CA THR A 311 18.04 5.46 45.52
C THR A 311 18.94 4.60 44.62
N VAL A 312 19.43 5.17 43.51
CA VAL A 312 20.36 4.47 42.59
C VAL A 312 21.67 4.13 43.30
N ASN A 313 22.23 5.11 44.02
CA ASN A 313 23.45 4.93 44.78
C ASN A 313 23.27 3.91 45.90
N THR A 314 22.16 3.97 46.63
CA THR A 314 21.86 3.05 47.73
C THR A 314 21.67 1.62 47.21
N ALA A 315 20.98 1.42 46.07
CA ALA A 315 20.85 0.11 45.44
C ALA A 315 22.21 -0.48 45.02
N SER A 316 23.06 0.32 44.36
CA SER A 316 24.43 -0.09 44.02
C SER A 316 25.25 -0.43 45.26
N ARG A 317 25.04 0.27 46.38
CA ARG A 317 25.72 -0.08 47.63
C ARG A 317 25.22 -1.38 48.24
N MET A 318 23.90 -1.65 48.17
CA MET A 318 23.35 -2.95 48.60
C MET A 318 24.02 -4.10 47.83
N GLU A 319 24.24 -3.94 46.53
CA GLU A 319 24.90 -4.95 45.71
C GLU A 319 26.38 -5.11 46.13
N SER A 320 27.11 -3.99 46.25
CA SER A 320 28.55 -4.03 46.56
C SER A 320 28.90 -4.67 47.91
N THR A 321 28.00 -4.56 48.90
CA THR A 321 28.14 -5.21 50.22
C THR A 321 27.51 -6.60 50.28
N GLY A 322 26.98 -7.08 49.16
CA GLY A 322 26.30 -8.36 49.02
C GLY A 322 27.24 -9.56 49.14
N LYS A 323 26.64 -10.75 49.24
CA LYS A 323 27.35 -12.02 49.22
C LYS A 323 27.01 -12.77 47.93
N ALA A 324 27.90 -13.68 47.55
CA ALA A 324 27.68 -14.63 46.46
C ALA A 324 26.37 -15.40 46.65
N ASP A 325 25.58 -15.49 45.58
CA ASP A 325 24.29 -16.18 45.46
C ASP A 325 23.28 -15.75 46.54
N ARG A 326 23.34 -14.47 46.91
CA ARG A 326 22.42 -13.84 47.85
C ARG A 326 21.98 -12.49 47.32
N ILE A 327 20.69 -12.21 47.54
CA ILE A 327 20.06 -10.96 47.16
C ILE A 327 19.91 -10.13 48.44
N GLN A 328 20.71 -9.07 48.54
CA GLN A 328 20.65 -8.12 49.65
C GLN A 328 19.55 -7.10 49.40
N VAL A 329 18.70 -6.86 50.40
CA VAL A 329 17.65 -5.84 50.31
C VAL A 329 17.76 -4.85 51.47
N SER A 330 17.45 -3.59 51.18
CA SER A 330 17.36 -2.52 52.18
C SER A 330 16.11 -2.65 53.06
N THR A 331 16.07 -1.98 54.22
CA THR A 331 14.87 -1.89 55.08
C THR A 331 13.64 -1.40 54.34
N ALA A 332 13.77 -0.38 53.47
CA ALA A 332 12.63 0.14 52.70
C ALA A 332 11.99 -0.92 51.79
N THR A 333 12.81 -1.70 51.08
CA THR A 333 12.34 -2.83 50.28
C THR A 333 11.75 -3.94 51.16
N CYS A 334 12.39 -4.23 52.30
CA CYS A 334 11.92 -5.23 53.26
C CYS A 334 10.50 -4.93 53.74
N SER A 335 10.26 -3.73 54.28
CA SER A 335 8.93 -3.32 54.75
C SER A 335 7.86 -3.36 53.65
N ALA A 336 8.24 -3.02 52.42
CA ALA A 336 7.33 -3.11 51.28
C ALA A 336 7.00 -4.56 50.88
N LEU A 337 7.95 -5.49 51.01
CA LEU A 337 7.75 -6.92 50.77
C LEU A 337 6.96 -7.60 51.91
N GLU A 338 7.24 -7.24 53.17
CA GLU A 338 6.51 -7.73 54.35
C GLU A 338 5.01 -7.39 54.26
N THR A 339 4.68 -6.21 53.75
CA THR A 339 3.29 -5.79 53.52
C THR A 339 2.55 -6.70 52.53
N LEU A 340 3.27 -7.40 51.65
CA LEU A 340 2.69 -8.34 50.68
C LEU A 340 2.53 -9.75 51.24
N GLY A 341 3.32 -10.14 52.25
CA GLY A 341 3.19 -11.40 52.99
C GLY A 341 3.57 -12.69 52.25
N CYS A 342 4.17 -12.62 51.06
CA CYS A 342 4.50 -13.78 50.22
C CYS A 342 6.00 -14.04 50.04
N TYR A 343 6.85 -13.32 50.76
CA TYR A 343 8.32 -13.42 50.66
C TYR A 343 8.94 -13.78 51.99
N THR A 344 9.96 -14.64 51.94
CA THR A 344 10.77 -15.03 53.09
C THR A 344 12.03 -14.16 53.12
N LEU A 345 12.16 -13.38 54.20
CA LEU A 345 13.25 -12.44 54.42
C LEU A 345 14.00 -12.83 55.70
N GLU A 346 15.33 -12.78 55.65
CA GLU A 346 16.19 -13.04 56.82
C GLU A 346 16.95 -11.77 57.18
N CYS A 347 16.90 -11.34 58.46
CA CYS A 347 17.69 -10.19 58.89
C CYS A 347 19.18 -10.52 58.86
N ARG A 348 19.94 -9.78 58.05
CA ARG A 348 21.41 -9.87 58.02
C ARG A 348 22.03 -9.15 59.21
N GLY A 349 21.36 -8.12 59.70
CA GLY A 349 21.84 -7.20 60.73
C GLY A 349 22.40 -5.91 60.15
N HIS A 350 23.20 -5.24 60.97
CA HIS A 350 23.75 -3.92 60.71
C HIS A 350 25.02 -4.00 59.87
N VAL A 351 25.03 -3.35 58.71
CA VAL A 351 26.15 -3.34 57.76
C VAL A 351 26.59 -1.90 57.52
N GLU A 352 27.89 -1.66 57.57
CA GLU A 352 28.46 -0.37 57.23
C GLU A 352 28.43 -0.17 55.70
N ILE A 353 27.67 0.81 55.25
CA ILE A 353 27.53 1.16 53.85
C ILE A 353 28.20 2.50 53.58
N LYS A 354 29.14 2.48 52.64
CA LYS A 354 29.93 3.66 52.27
C LYS A 354 29.03 4.85 51.90
N GLY A 355 29.16 5.94 52.66
CA GLY A 355 28.40 7.18 52.45
C GLY A 355 26.97 7.17 53.02
N LYS A 356 26.54 6.07 53.64
CA LYS A 356 25.25 5.95 54.34
C LYS A 356 25.39 5.71 55.84
N GLY A 357 26.55 5.22 56.27
CA GLY A 357 26.78 4.79 57.64
C GLY A 357 26.24 3.37 57.85
N ILE A 358 25.87 3.06 59.07
CA ILE A 358 25.36 1.74 59.44
C ILE A 358 23.89 1.66 59.05
N MET A 359 23.52 0.69 58.21
CA MET A 359 22.12 0.40 57.89
C MET A 359 21.78 -1.05 58.23
N GLU A 360 20.55 -1.27 58.65
CA GLU A 360 19.99 -2.61 58.75
C GLU A 360 19.66 -3.15 57.35
N THR A 361 19.95 -4.42 57.12
CA THR A 361 19.79 -5.06 55.81
C THR A 361 19.27 -6.48 55.96
N TYR A 362 18.67 -6.99 54.89
CA TYR A 362 18.01 -8.29 54.89
C TYR A 362 18.44 -9.11 53.66
N TRP A 363 18.34 -10.42 53.77
CA TRP A 363 18.46 -11.34 52.65
C TRP A 363 17.07 -11.72 52.15
N LEU A 364 16.86 -11.60 50.85
CA LEU A 364 15.70 -12.18 50.19
C LEU A 364 16.00 -13.66 49.90
N MET A 365 15.27 -14.56 50.56
CA MET A 365 15.54 -15.99 50.53
C MET A 365 14.66 -16.73 49.52
N ASP A 366 13.34 -16.52 49.60
CA ASP A 366 12.39 -17.26 48.78
C ASP A 366 11.05 -16.52 48.67
N LYS A 367 10.15 -17.04 47.84
CA LYS A 367 8.77 -16.58 47.66
C LYS A 367 7.81 -17.77 47.71
N THR A 368 6.72 -17.64 48.45
CA THR A 368 5.67 -18.67 48.53
C THR A 368 5.03 -18.90 47.15
N GLY A 369 5.03 -20.15 46.68
CA GLY A 369 4.49 -20.50 45.35
C GLY A 369 5.40 -20.13 44.18
N PHE A 370 6.69 -19.94 44.43
CA PHE A 370 7.68 -19.77 43.38
C PHE A 370 8.04 -21.13 42.76
N GLU A 371 7.27 -21.57 41.76
CA GLU A 371 7.65 -22.70 40.94
C GLU A 371 8.75 -22.26 39.97
N VAL A 372 9.97 -22.73 40.19
CA VAL A 372 11.10 -22.56 39.26
C VAL A 372 10.92 -23.55 38.11
N GLY A 373 9.85 -23.37 37.35
CA GLY A 373 9.32 -24.38 36.45
C GLY A 373 9.40 -23.98 34.99
N PHE A 374 10.58 -23.71 34.43
CA PHE A 374 10.77 -23.75 32.97
C PHE A 374 12.18 -24.21 32.59
N PRO A 375 12.33 -25.26 31.76
CA PRO A 375 13.62 -25.58 31.16
C PRO A 375 14.06 -24.41 30.26
N CYS A 376 15.36 -24.13 30.22
CA CYS A 376 15.96 -23.30 29.17
C CYS A 376 15.44 -23.78 27.80
N ILE A 377 14.79 -22.88 27.05
CA ILE A 377 14.16 -23.13 25.75
C ILE A 377 15.20 -23.70 24.73
N PRO A 378 14.80 -24.55 23.76
CA PRO A 378 15.71 -25.15 22.77
C PRO A 378 16.59 -24.11 22.06
N GLY A 379 17.89 -24.37 22.03
CA GLY A 379 18.94 -23.44 21.58
C GLY A 379 20.06 -23.23 22.61
N CYS A 380 19.83 -23.62 23.87
CA CYS A 380 20.88 -23.82 24.88
C CYS A 380 21.56 -25.21 24.77
N GLU A 381 21.17 -26.02 23.78
CA GLU A 381 21.44 -27.46 23.65
C GLU A 381 22.90 -27.83 23.32
N LYS A 382 23.77 -26.88 22.98
CA LYS A 382 25.14 -27.27 22.61
C LYS A 382 26.04 -27.65 23.78
N PHE A 383 25.62 -27.42 25.02
CA PHE A 383 26.42 -27.76 26.18
C PHE A 383 25.51 -28.16 27.34
N ASN A 384 25.28 -29.47 27.51
CA ASN A 384 25.14 -30.18 28.81
C ASN A 384 24.19 -31.39 28.77
N GLU A 385 24.31 -32.29 27.79
CA GLU A 385 23.71 -33.63 27.89
C GLU A 385 24.41 -34.55 28.92
N VAL A 386 25.56 -34.14 29.49
CA VAL A 386 26.37 -34.99 30.39
C VAL A 386 26.21 -34.66 31.89
N GLN A 387 25.63 -33.51 32.26
CA GLN A 387 25.54 -33.10 33.68
C GLN A 387 24.14 -33.10 34.29
N ALA A 388 23.07 -32.99 33.48
CA ALA A 388 21.70 -32.99 34.00
C ALA A 388 21.31 -34.34 34.66
N SER A 389 21.85 -35.45 34.17
CA SER A 389 21.56 -36.80 34.67
C SER A 389 22.29 -37.17 35.98
N ARG A 390 23.21 -36.33 36.48
CA ARG A 390 23.91 -36.56 37.76
C ARG A 390 23.28 -35.86 38.97
N ILE A 391 22.50 -34.79 38.75
CA ILE A 391 21.93 -34.00 39.86
C ILE A 391 20.56 -34.55 40.28
N TYR A 392 19.73 -35.01 39.34
CA TYR A 392 18.43 -35.63 39.66
C TYR A 392 18.52 -37.06 40.22
N ALA A 393 19.72 -37.62 40.36
CA ALA A 393 19.94 -38.94 40.97
C ALA A 393 20.27 -38.87 42.48
N MET A 394 20.39 -37.68 43.07
CA MET A 394 20.78 -37.49 44.48
C MET A 394 19.62 -37.20 45.43
N ASP A 395 18.44 -36.82 44.94
CA ASP A 395 17.24 -36.67 45.77
C ASP A 395 16.22 -37.76 45.43
N GLY A 396 16.30 -38.86 46.19
CA GLY A 396 15.42 -40.00 46.07
C GLY A 396 13.99 -39.68 46.51
N ILE A 397 13.18 -39.09 45.62
CA ILE A 397 11.72 -39.13 45.70
C ILE A 397 11.15 -39.22 44.27
N HIS A 398 10.81 -40.42 43.84
CA HIS A 398 9.96 -40.63 42.66
C HIS A 398 8.81 -41.57 42.99
N THR A 399 7.62 -40.98 43.14
CA THR A 399 6.40 -41.51 42.54
C THR A 399 5.70 -40.36 41.81
N VAL A 400 5.94 -40.25 40.50
CA VAL A 400 5.12 -39.44 39.59
C VAL A 400 4.29 -40.43 38.76
N PRO A 401 2.96 -40.30 38.67
CA PRO A 401 2.14 -41.19 37.87
C PRO A 401 2.26 -40.87 36.38
N SER A 402 2.39 -41.92 35.57
CA SER A 402 2.48 -41.89 34.12
C SER A 402 1.20 -41.31 33.50
N ILE A 403 1.31 -40.17 32.82
CA ILE A 403 0.26 -39.66 31.93
C ILE A 403 0.50 -40.26 30.54
N ASN A 404 -0.34 -41.21 30.15
CA ASN A 404 -0.40 -41.77 28.81
C ASN A 404 -0.96 -40.72 27.84
N PHE A 405 -0.18 -40.34 26.82
CA PHE A 405 -0.72 -39.73 25.62
C PHE A 405 -1.05 -40.84 24.61
N GLU A 406 -2.34 -41.16 24.53
CA GLU A 406 -2.91 -41.92 23.41
C GLU A 406 -2.73 -41.11 22.12
N LYS A 407 -2.07 -41.74 21.13
CA LYS A 407 -2.01 -41.24 19.76
C LYS A 407 -3.36 -41.49 19.09
N GLN A 408 -4.00 -40.42 18.63
CA GLN A 408 -5.03 -40.52 17.60
C GLN A 408 -4.40 -40.93 16.27
N THR A 409 -4.66 -42.18 15.88
CA THR A 409 -5.12 -42.58 14.54
C THR A 409 -6.04 -43.77 14.70
#